data_AF-A0A7W1KL80-F1
#
_entry.id   AF-A0A7W1KL80-F1
#
_cell.length_a   1.000
_cell.length_b   1.000
_cell.length_c   1.000
_cell.angle_alpha   90.00
_cell.angle_beta   90.00
_cell.angle_gamma   90.00
#
_symmetry.space_group_name_H-M   'P 1'
#
loop_
_entity.id
_entity.type
_entity.pdbx_description
1 polymer ?
#
loop_
_entity_poly.entity_id
_entity_poly.type
_entity_poly.pdbx_seq_one_letter_code
_entity_poly.pdbx_strand_id
1 'polypeptide(L)' 'MRPSKIIGIGRNYLEHARELGNEMPVVPILFFKPPTSLIATGETILLPSVSTRVEFEAEIGVVVGK' A
#
# COMPACT_ATOMS: atom_id res chain seq x y z
N MET A 1 17.50 2.08 5.01
CA MET A 1 16.65 3.12 5.65
C MET A 1 15.81 2.46 6.73
N ARG A 2 15.43 3.16 7.81
CA ARG A 2 14.61 2.60 8.92
C ARG A 2 13.41 3.51 9.21
N PRO A 3 12.36 3.49 8.37
CA PRO A 3 11.15 4.28 8.62
C PRO A 3 10.43 3.80 9.90
N SER A 4 9.88 4.73 10.69
CA SER A 4 9.11 4.41 11.90
C SER A 4 7.65 4.02 11.61
N LYS A 5 7.15 4.35 10.41
CA LYS A 5 5.81 4.02 9.91
C LYS A 5 5.78 4.09 8.39
N ILE A 6 4.82 3.40 7.79
CA ILE A 6 4.48 3.51 6.38
C ILE A 6 3.02 3.96 6.32
N ILE A 7 2.74 5.05 5.60
CA ILE A 7 1.39 5.58 5.39
C ILE A 7 1.10 5.47 3.90
N GLY A 8 -0.01 4.81 3.56
CA GLY A 8 -0.48 4.68 2.18
C GLY A 8 -1.75 5.50 1.93
N ILE A 9 -2.05 5.75 0.66
CA ILE A 9 -3.25 6.47 0.22
C ILE A 9 -4.05 5.54 -0.70
N GLY A 10 -5.21 5.10 -0.24
CA GLY A 10 -6.10 4.25 -1.02
C GLY A 10 -6.81 5.03 -2.12
N ARG A 11 -7.05 4.37 -3.26
CA ARG A 11 -7.85 4.89 -4.39
C ARG A 11 -7.34 6.24 -4.94
N ASN A 12 -6.02 6.41 -5.00
CA ASN A 12 -5.38 7.64 -5.47
C ASN A 12 -5.19 7.72 -7.01
N TYR A 13 -5.86 6.83 -7.76
CA TYR A 13 -5.90 6.81 -9.23
C TYR A 13 -7.34 6.60 -9.69
N LEU A 14 -7.81 7.44 -10.61
CA LEU A 14 -9.21 7.47 -11.04
C LEU A 14 -9.68 6.13 -11.62
N GLU A 15 -8.87 5.52 -12.49
CA GLU A 15 -9.21 4.23 -13.11
C GLU A 15 -9.26 3.11 -12.07
N HIS A 16 -8.32 3.09 -11.13
CA HIS A 16 -8.31 2.09 -10.06
C HIS A 16 -9.52 2.24 -9.10
N ALA A 17 -9.96 3.47 -8.82
CA ALA A 17 -11.18 3.69 -8.04
C ALA A 17 -12.42 3.10 -8.74
N ARG A 18 -12.47 3.20 -10.08
CA ARG A 18 -13.55 2.66 -10.92
C ARG A 18 -13.51 1.14 -11.05
N GLU A 19 -12.34 0.51 -11.10
CA GLU A 19 -12.17 -0.95 -11.18
C GLU A 19 -12.92 -1.69 -10.07
N LEU A 20 -12.94 -1.11 -8.87
CA LEU A 20 -13.61 -1.68 -7.70
C LEU A 20 -15.08 -1.22 -7.57
N GLY A 21 -15.63 -0.54 -8.57
CA GLY A 21 -17.01 -0.04 -8.60
C GLY A 21 -17.29 1.07 -7.56
N ASN A 22 -16.25 1.80 -7.12
CA ASN A 22 -16.41 2.79 -6.07
C ASN A 22 -16.50 4.22 -6.63
N GLU A 23 -17.21 5.08 -5.90
CA GLU A 23 -17.14 6.52 -6.13
C GLU A 23 -15.75 7.06 -5.72
N MET A 24 -15.32 8.11 -6.44
CA MET A 24 -14.06 8.79 -6.11
C MET A 24 -14.19 9.44 -4.72
N PRO A 25 -13.26 9.15 -3.79
CA PRO A 25 -13.35 9.74 -2.47
C PRO A 25 -13.06 11.25 -2.53
N VAL A 26 -13.88 12.03 -1.83
CA VAL A 26 -13.74 13.50 -1.74
C VAL A 26 -12.63 13.94 -0.78
N VAL A 27 -12.14 13.02 0.06
CA VAL A 27 -11.00 13.21 0.95
C VAL A 27 -10.07 12.00 0.86
N PRO A 28 -8.75 12.15 1.04
CA PRO A 28 -7.82 11.03 0.95
C PRO A 28 -8.14 9.92 1.96
N ILE A 29 -8.16 8.68 1.48
CA ILE A 29 -8.27 7.50 2.34
C ILE A 29 -6.87 7.10 2.78
N LEU A 30 -6.56 7.27 4.06
CA LEU A 30 -5.25 6.92 4.61
C LEU A 30 -5.28 5.55 5.28
N PHE A 31 -4.21 4.80 5.13
CA PHE A 31 -3.98 3.56 5.87
C PHE A 31 -2.55 3.46 6.38
N PHE A 32 -2.35 2.61 7.37
CA PHE A 32 -1.05 2.38 8.01
C PHE A 32 -0.54 0.97 7.73
N LYS A 33 0.76 0.86 7.44
CA LYS A 33 1.49 -0.40 7.48
C LYS A 33 2.63 -0.31 8.50
N PRO A 34 2.78 -1.30 9.39
CA PRO A 34 3.84 -1.29 10.39
C PRO A 34 5.21 -1.49 9.74
N PRO A 35 6.31 -0.98 10.34
CA PRO A 35 7.67 -1.23 9.84
C PRO A 35 8.02 -2.72 9.72
N THR A 36 7.35 -3.59 10.49
CA THR A 36 7.51 -5.05 10.43
C THR A 36 6.98 -5.67 9.13
N SER A 37 6.21 -4.94 8.31
CA SER A 37 5.79 -5.41 6.98
C SER A 37 6.75 -5.02 5.86
N LEU A 38 7.83 -4.29 6.16
CA LEU A 38 8.81 -3.84 5.16
C LEU A 38 9.87 -4.92 4.95
N ILE A 39 10.10 -5.29 3.69
CA ILE A 39 11.17 -6.20 3.27
C ILE A 39 12.11 -5.47 2.29
N ALA A 40 13.34 -5.95 2.13
CA ALA A 40 14.29 -5.31 1.22
C ALA A 40 13.96 -5.60 -0.26
N THR A 41 14.46 -4.75 -1.17
CA THR A 41 14.30 -4.97 -2.60
C THR A 41 14.89 -6.33 -3.01
N GLY A 42 14.08 -7.15 -3.68
CA GLY A 42 14.47 -8.49 -4.13
C GLY A 42 14.25 -9.60 -3.10
N GLU A 43 13.82 -9.28 -1.88
CA GLU A 43 13.44 -10.31 -0.91
C GLU A 43 12.10 -10.99 -1.27
N THR A 44 11.96 -12.24 -0.84
CA THR A 44 10.76 -13.06 -1.08
C THR A 44 9.55 -12.53 -0.32
N ILE A 45 8.45 -12.28 -1.03
CA ILE A 45 7.14 -12.01 -0.40
C ILE A 45 6.56 -13.32 0.12
N LEU A 46 6.37 -13.42 1.44
CA LEU A 46 5.69 -14.56 2.06
C LEU A 46 4.18 -14.37 2.00
N LEU A 47 3.48 -15.22 1.25
CA LEU A 47 2.02 -15.20 1.17
C LEU A 47 1.42 -15.71 2.49
N PRO A 48 0.51 -14.95 3.14
CA PRO A 48 -0.13 -15.40 4.38
C PRO A 48 -0.99 -16.64 4.12
N SER A 49 -0.79 -17.72 4.90
CA SER A 49 -1.58 -18.96 4.78
C SER A 49 -3.06 -18.78 5.05
N VAL A 50 -3.44 -17.71 5.77
CA VAL A 50 -4.82 -17.34 6.06
C VAL A 50 -5.54 -16.68 4.87
N SER A 51 -4.81 -16.28 3.83
CA SER A 51 -5.40 -15.62 2.66
C SER A 51 -5.47 -16.55 1.45
N THR A 52 -6.62 -16.55 0.78
CA THR A 52 -6.81 -17.26 -0.50
C THR A 52 -6.51 -16.37 -1.71
N ARG A 53 -6.35 -15.06 -1.50
CA ARG A 53 -6.06 -14.07 -2.56
C ARG A 53 -5.15 -12.97 -2.02
N VAL A 54 -4.02 -12.78 -2.70
CA VAL A 54 -3.09 -11.68 -2.44
C VAL A 54 -2.89 -10.95 -3.75
N GLU A 55 -3.02 -9.64 -3.72
CA GLU A 55 -2.91 -8.78 -4.90
C GLU A 55 -1.63 -7.96 -4.82
N PHE A 56 -1.12 -7.58 -5.99
CA PHE A 56 0.02 -6.68 -6.10
C PHE A 56 -0.50 -5.27 -6.39
N GLU A 57 0.04 -4.29 -5.67
CA GLU A 57 -0.22 -2.88 -5.89
C GLU A 57 1.15 -2.18 -6.02
N ALA A 58 1.46 -1.70 -7.22
CA ALA A 58 2.68 -0.94 -7.45
C ALA A 58 2.41 0.54 -7.16
N GLU A 59 3.16 1.10 -6.21
CA GLU A 59 3.02 2.49 -5.79
C GLU A 59 4.37 3.23 -5.82
N ILE A 60 4.30 4.55 -5.93
CA ILE A 60 5.46 5.43 -5.74
C ILE A 60 5.70 5.57 -4.24
N GLY A 61 6.83 5.05 -3.75
CA GLY A 61 7.27 5.24 -2.38
C GLY A 61 8.05 6.56 -2.20
N VAL A 62 7.66 7.36 -1.21
CA VAL A 62 8.39 8.59 -0.82
C VAL A 62 8.96 8.43 0.58
N VAL A 63 10.23 8.80 0.77
CA VAL A 63 10.89 8.80 2.07
C VAL A 63 10.95 10.22 2.61
N VAL A 64 10.27 10.44 3.74
CA VAL A 64 10.29 11.73 4.42
C VAL A 64 11.53 11.80 5.32
N GLY A 65 12.51 12.61 4.90
CA GLY A 65 13.80 12.76 5.57
C GLY A 65 13.87 13.95 6.55
N LYS A 66 13.11 15.02 6.29
CA LYS A 66 12.87 16.21 7.12
C LYS A 66 11.76 17.03 6.46
#